data_AF-A0A1F5J933-F1
#
_entry.id   AF-A0A1F5J933-F1
#
_cell.length_a   1.000
_cell.length_b   1.000
_cell.length_c   1.000
_cell.angle_alpha   90.00
_cell.angle_beta   90.00
_cell.angle_gamma   90.00
#
_symmetry.space_group_name_H-M   'P 1'
#
loop_
_entity.id
_entity.type
_entity.pdbx_description
1 polymer ?
#
loop_
_entity_poly.entity_id
_entity_poly.type
_entity_poly.pdbx_seq_one_letter_code
_entity_poly.pdbx_strand_id
1 'polypeptide(L)'
;MHKRTPAQVYQPSEKRKPKQELQQLLTITVRRYVYTDSTISLFGIRYKIPAGYIGCRIWLYLKGDKVSLEAMDKIIYKFRLKV
;
A
#
# COMPACT_ATOMS: atom_id res chain seq x y z
N MET A 1 -24.84 -5.87 38.71
CA MET A 1 -24.77 -6.36 37.32
C MET A 1 -25.03 -5.21 36.35
N HIS A 2 -24.02 -4.79 35.60
CA HIS A 2 -24.18 -3.77 34.55
C HIS A 2 -25.12 -4.32 33.45
N LYS A 3 -26.34 -3.76 33.35
CA LYS A 3 -27.42 -4.21 32.44
C LYS A 3 -27.21 -3.82 30.96
N ARG A 4 -26.09 -3.19 30.60
CA ARG A 4 -25.85 -2.69 29.23
C ARG A 4 -24.58 -3.28 28.66
N THR A 5 -24.64 -3.69 27.40
CA THR A 5 -23.46 -4.16 26.67
C THR A 5 -22.59 -2.96 26.27
N PRO A 6 -21.26 -3.11 26.15
CA PRO A 6 -20.37 -2.02 25.71
C PRO A 6 -20.80 -1.37 24.38
N ALA A 7 -21.40 -2.13 23.47
CA ALA A 7 -21.94 -1.60 22.22
C ALA A 7 -23.14 -0.67 22.41
N GLN A 8 -23.99 -0.90 23.42
CA GLN A 8 -25.18 -0.08 23.71
C GLN A 8 -24.85 1.29 24.28
N VAL A 9 -23.64 1.47 24.81
CA VAL A 9 -23.15 2.76 25.34
C VAL A 9 -22.12 3.41 24.42
N TYR A 10 -21.81 2.78 23.29
CA TYR A 10 -20.87 3.33 22.32
C TYR A 10 -21.46 4.58 21.67
N GLN A 11 -20.76 5.71 21.80
CA GLN A 11 -21.04 6.93 21.06
C GLN A 11 -20.01 7.05 19.93
N PRO A 12 -20.45 7.12 18.65
CA PRO A 12 -19.55 7.33 17.54
C PRO A 12 -18.74 8.61 17.72
N SER A 13 -17.42 8.54 17.49
CA SER A 13 -16.57 9.72 17.55
C SER A 13 -16.93 10.72 16.46
N GLU A 14 -17.17 11.97 16.84
CA GLU A 14 -17.37 13.09 15.91
C GLU A 14 -16.11 13.39 15.09
N LYS A 15 -14.94 12.93 15.53
CA LYS A 15 -13.64 13.10 14.85
C LYS A 15 -13.32 11.95 13.89
N ARG A 16 -14.35 11.27 13.34
CA ARG A 16 -14.14 10.16 12.41
C ARG A 16 -13.41 10.68 11.16
N LYS A 17 -12.19 10.18 10.96
CA LYS A 17 -11.39 10.55 9.79
C LYS A 17 -11.97 9.95 8.50
N PRO A 18 -11.86 10.66 7.37
CA PRO A 18 -12.21 10.12 6.06
C PRO A 18 -11.48 8.80 5.79
N LYS A 19 -12.15 7.88 5.10
CA LYS A 19 -11.58 6.58 4.74
C LYS A 19 -10.25 6.72 3.99
N GLN A 20 -10.09 7.77 3.19
CA GLN A 20 -8.87 8.06 2.45
C GLN A 20 -7.68 8.41 3.36
N GLU A 21 -7.89 9.21 4.40
CA GLU A 21 -6.85 9.52 5.40
C GLU A 21 -6.41 8.25 6.15
N LEU A 22 -7.37 7.45 6.61
CA LEU A 22 -7.07 6.17 7.27
C LEU A 22 -6.28 5.24 6.35
N GLN A 23 -6.61 5.28 5.07
CA GLN A 23 -5.95 4.51 4.03
C GLN A 23 -4.51 4.95 3.77
N GLN A 24 -4.19 6.24 3.91
CA GLN A 24 -2.83 6.76 3.81
C GLN A 24 -1.99 6.32 5.00
N LEU A 25 -2.54 6.34 6.22
CA LEU A 25 -1.86 5.88 7.44
C LEU A 25 -1.43 4.41 7.37
N LEU A 26 -2.20 3.58 6.67
CA LEU A 26 -1.91 2.16 6.47
C LEU A 26 -0.98 1.88 5.28
N THR A 27 -0.54 2.92 4.57
CA THR A 27 0.29 2.76 3.37
C THR A 27 1.77 2.84 3.73
N ILE A 28 2.52 1.80 3.38
CA ILE A 28 3.98 1.79 3.51
C ILE A 28 4.58 2.17 2.16
N THR A 29 5.40 3.21 2.15
CA THR A 29 6.05 3.71 0.93
C THR A 29 7.50 3.24 0.87
N VAL A 30 7.89 2.59 -0.22
CA VAL A 30 9.22 2.01 -0.41
C VAL A 30 9.78 2.41 -1.77
N ARG A 31 11.04 2.82 -1.81
CA ARG A 31 11.74 3.08 -3.08
C ARG A 31 12.54 1.86 -3.53
N ARG A 32 12.40 1.47 -4.80
CA ARG A 32 13.16 0.37 -5.40
C ARG A 32 13.72 0.73 -6.76
N TYR A 33 14.86 0.15 -7.08
CA TYR A 33 15.50 0.24 -8.39
C TYR A 33 14.99 -0.91 -9.26
N VAL A 34 14.66 -0.61 -10.51
CA VAL A 34 14.29 -1.62 -11.51
C VAL A 34 15.55 -2.15 -12.18
N TYR A 35 15.79 -3.43 -12.00
CA TYR A 35 16.92 -4.13 -12.60
C TYR A 35 16.76 -4.26 -14.12
N THR A 36 17.86 -4.63 -14.79
CA THR A 36 17.92 -4.80 -16.25
C THR A 36 17.01 -5.92 -16.77
N ASP A 37 16.66 -6.88 -15.93
CA ASP A 37 15.70 -7.95 -16.22
C ASP A 37 14.24 -7.52 -16.03
N SER A 38 14.00 -6.20 -15.88
CA SER A 38 12.67 -5.63 -15.63
C SER A 38 12.02 -6.10 -14.34
N THR A 39 12.82 -6.36 -13.29
CA THR A 39 12.31 -6.76 -11.97
C THR A 39 12.67 -5.79 -10.86
N ILE A 40 12.01 -5.95 -9.71
CA ILE A 40 12.42 -5.38 -8.42
C ILE A 40 12.52 -6.48 -7.38
N SER A 41 13.35 -6.26 -6.36
CA SER A 41 13.37 -7.09 -5.15
C SER A 41 12.55 -6.42 -4.05
N LEU A 42 11.55 -7.15 -3.54
CA LEU A 42 10.69 -6.70 -2.46
C LEU A 42 10.49 -7.88 -1.49
N PHE A 43 10.93 -7.70 -0.24
CA PHE A 43 10.92 -8.75 0.80
C PHE A 43 11.56 -10.08 0.35
N GLY A 44 12.69 -10.01 -0.36
CA GLY A 44 13.40 -11.20 -0.85
C GLY A 44 12.79 -11.85 -2.10
N ILE A 45 11.64 -11.37 -2.58
CA ILE A 45 10.95 -11.90 -3.76
C ILE A 45 11.13 -10.96 -4.95
N ARG A 46 11.33 -11.54 -6.14
CA ARG A 46 11.42 -10.82 -7.41
C ARG A 46 10.04 -10.61 -8.03
N TYR A 47 9.73 -9.37 -8.36
CA TYR A 47 8.48 -8.99 -9.04
C TYR A 47 8.80 -8.36 -10.39
N LYS A 48 8.05 -8.75 -11.43
CA LYS A 48 8.14 -8.13 -12.75
C LYS A 48 7.51 -6.74 -12.75
N ILE A 49 8.21 -5.79 -13.35
CA ILE A 49 7.79 -4.41 -13.58
C ILE A 49 7.75 -4.18 -15.10
N PRO A 50 6.92 -3.25 -15.62
CA PRO A 50 6.96 -2.90 -17.04
C PRO A 50 8.36 -2.41 -17.49
N ALA A 51 8.80 -2.86 -18.67
CA ALA A 51 10.15 -2.61 -19.18
C ALA A 51 10.51 -1.13 -19.38
N GLY A 52 9.50 -0.27 -19.56
CA GLY A 52 9.69 1.18 -19.67
C GLY A 52 10.30 1.85 -18.42
N TYR A 53 10.46 1.12 -17.32
CA TYR A 53 11.04 1.63 -16.07
C TYR A 53 12.39 1.01 -15.74
N ILE A 54 12.99 0.19 -16.62
CA ILE A 54 14.34 -0.36 -16.41
C ILE A 54 15.33 0.78 -16.15
N GLY A 55 16.20 0.63 -15.15
CA GLY A 55 17.18 1.64 -14.79
C GLY A 55 16.62 2.81 -13.97
N CYS A 56 15.31 2.85 -13.74
CA CYS A 56 14.68 3.89 -12.92
C CYS A 56 14.53 3.46 -11.46
N ARG A 57 14.41 4.46 -10.57
CA ARG A 57 13.93 4.26 -9.20
C ARG A 57 12.47 4.64 -9.11
N ILE A 58 11.64 3.70 -8.67
CA ILE A 58 10.19 3.85 -8.58
C ILE A 58 9.73 3.82 -7.13
N TRP A 59 8.58 4.41 -6.88
CA TRP A 59 7.90 4.35 -5.59
C TRP A 59 6.86 3.24 -5.58
N LEU A 60 6.89 2.45 -4.52
CA LEU A 60 5.94 1.39 -4.23
C LEU A 60 5.11 1.81 -3.03
N TYR A 61 3.81 1.67 -3.15
CA TYR A 61 2.86 1.93 -2.09
C TYR A 61 2.21 0.60 -1.72
N LEU A 62 2.50 0.12 -0.52
CA LEU A 62 2.04 -1.16 -0.02
C LEU A 62 0.89 -0.94 0.95
N LYS A 63 -0.16 -1.72 0.80
CA LYS A 63 -1.36 -1.62 1.63
C LYS A 63 -1.96 -3.00 1.86
N GLY A 64 -1.58 -3.60 2.98
CA GLY A 64 -1.79 -5.03 3.21
C GLY A 64 -1.00 -5.84 2.19
N ASP A 65 -1.69 -6.69 1.43
CA ASP A 65 -1.12 -7.54 0.38
C ASP A 65 -1.01 -6.85 -0.98
N LYS A 66 -1.61 -5.66 -1.14
CA LYS A 66 -1.63 -4.94 -2.43
C LYS A 66 -0.44 -4.00 -2.54
N VAL A 67 0.18 -4.01 -3.71
CA VAL A 67 1.27 -3.12 -4.08
C VAL A 67 0.86 -2.31 -5.31
N SER A 68 0.99 -0.99 -5.24
CA SER A 68 0.86 -0.11 -6.39
C SER A 68 2.16 0.60 -6.70
N LEU A 69 2.47 0.68 -7.99
CA LEU A 69 3.58 1.41 -8.55
C LEU A 69 3.13 2.81 -8.96
N GLU A 70 3.79 3.84 -8.46
CA GLU A 70 3.55 5.20 -8.90
C GLU A 70 4.80 5.79 -9.54
N ALA A 71 4.61 6.42 -10.69
CA ALA A 71 5.58 7.33 -11.27
C ALA A 71 4.81 8.50 -11.90
N MET A 72 5.34 9.72 -11.73
CA MET A 72 4.70 10.95 -12.22
C MET A 72 3.23 11.07 -11.79
N ASP A 73 2.95 10.81 -10.50
CA ASP A 73 1.62 10.89 -9.88
C ASP A 73 0.53 9.99 -10.52
N LYS A 74 0.96 8.96 -11.26
CA LYS A 74 0.06 7.98 -11.89
C LYS A 74 0.40 6.57 -11.43
N ILE A 75 -0.64 5.82 -11.06
CA ILE A 75 -0.49 4.40 -10.78
C ILE A 75 -0.37 3.65 -12.11
N ILE A 76 0.82 3.12 -12.37
CA ILE A 76 1.12 2.45 -13.65
C ILE A 76 0.93 0.95 -13.56
N TYR A 77 1.17 0.38 -12.38
CA TYR A 77 1.14 -1.06 -12.20
C TYR A 77 0.65 -1.43 -10.82
N LYS A 78 -0.08 -2.55 -10.72
CA LYS A 78 -0.60 -3.06 -9.46
C LYS A 78 -0.41 -4.57 -9.42
N PHE A 79 0.04 -5.08 -8.29
CA PHE A 79 0.16 -6.51 -8.04
C PHE A 79 -0.07 -6.83 -6.58
N ARG A 80 -0.11 -8.12 -6.24
CA ARG A 80 -0.17 -8.57 -4.85
C ARG A 80 1.17 -9.15 -4.44
N LEU A 81 1.52 -8.97 -3.17
CA LEU A 81 2.63 -9.67 -2.55
C LEU A 81 2.39 -11.18 -2.67
N LYS A 82 3.42 -11.90 -3.07
CA LYS A 82 3.47 -13.35 -2.95
C LYS A 82 3.88 -13.62 -1.51
N VAL A 83 2.96 -14.17 -0.72
CA VAL A 83 3.20 -14.67 0.65
C VAL A 83 3.32 -16.17 0.57
#